data_AF-A0AAW9W8J9-F1
#
_entry.id   AF-A0AAW9W8J9-F1
#
_cell.length_a   1.000
_cell.length_b   1.000
_cell.length_c   1.000
_cell.angle_alpha   90.00
_cell.angle_beta   90.00
_cell.angle_gamma   90.00
#
_symmetry.space_group_name_H-M   'P 1'
#
loop_
_entity.id
_entity.type
_entity.pdbx_description
1 polymer ?
#
loop_
_entity_poly.entity_id
_entity_poly.type
_entity_poly.pdbx_seq_one_letter_code
_entity_poly.pdbx_strand_id
1 'polypeptide(L)' 'HLIFDTPPLETGTTVEEMVPAGVSLEKIEKAAIINTLEENEGNKKETAQDLGISIKTLYNKLDKYQE' A
#
# COMPACT_ATOMS: atom_id res chain seq x y z
N HIS A 1 8.17 36.50 -26.53
CA HIS A 1 8.78 35.17 -26.39
C HIS A 1 7.91 34.41 -25.40
N LEU A 2 7.05 33.51 -25.88
CA LEU A 2 6.17 32.71 -25.04
C LEU A 2 7.04 31.68 -24.33
N ILE A 3 7.51 32.03 -23.13
CA ILE A 3 8.11 31.05 -22.24
C ILE A 3 6.93 30.29 -21.66
N PHE A 4 6.64 29.14 -22.28
CA PHE A 4 5.94 28.06 -21.61
C PHE A 4 6.87 27.59 -20.50
N ASP A 5 6.67 28.13 -19.29
CA ASP A 5 7.23 27.57 -18.07
C ASP A 5 6.60 26.18 -17.95
N THR A 6 7.29 25.20 -18.52
CA THR A 6 6.88 23.80 -18.48
C THR A 6 7.14 23.39 -17.04
N PRO A 7 6.10 23.08 -16.23
CA PRO A 7 6.34 22.71 -14.85
C PRO A 7 7.26 21.49 -14.84
N PRO A 8 8.27 21.46 -13.96
CA PRO A 8 9.22 20.36 -13.93
C PRO A 8 8.47 19.08 -13.57
N LEU A 9 8.48 18.12 -14.48
CA LEU A 9 7.96 16.77 -14.31
C LEU A 9 8.90 15.94 -13.40
N GLU A 10 9.17 16.41 -12.19
CA GLU A 10 10.00 15.70 -11.21
C GLU A 10 9.58 16.08 -9.79
N THR A 11 8.27 16.17 -9.51
CA THR A 11 7.79 16.15 -8.13
C THR A 11 7.80 14.69 -7.69
N GLY A 12 8.83 14.28 -6.94
CA GLY A 12 8.86 12.99 -6.29
C GLY A 12 7.62 12.86 -5.42
N THR A 13 6.61 12.12 -5.90
CA THR A 13 5.39 11.84 -5.15
C THR A 13 5.79 11.28 -3.80
N THR A 14 5.44 12.00 -2.75
CA THR A 14 5.72 11.53 -1.40
C THR A 14 4.72 10.44 -1.04
N VAL A 15 5.11 9.56 -0.10
CA VAL A 15 4.20 8.52 0.38
C VAL A 15 2.90 9.10 0.95
N GLU A 16 2.92 10.33 1.48
CA GLU A 16 1.72 10.98 2.01
C GLU A 16 0.69 11.32 0.92
N GLU A 17 1.13 11.66 -0.29
CA GLU A 17 0.23 11.98 -1.41
C GLU A 17 -0.50 10.75 -1.95
N MET A 18 0.05 9.55 -1.74
CA MET A 18 -0.57 8.28 -2.14
C MET A 18 -1.64 7.80 -1.15
N VAL A 19 -1.72 8.39 0.05
CA VAL A 19 -2.67 7.99 1.08
C VAL A 19 -4.00 8.75 0.88
N PRO A 20 -5.10 8.08 0.53
CA PRO A 20 -6.37 8.75 0.27
C PRO A 20 -7.00 9.30 1.57
N ALA A 21 -7.41 10.58 1.54
CA ALA A 21 -8.12 11.20 2.65
C ALA A 21 -9.55 10.65 2.81
N GLY A 22 -10.01 10.49 4.05
CA GLY A 22 -11.37 10.03 4.36
C GLY A 22 -11.60 8.51 4.24
N VAL A 23 -10.57 7.75 3.87
CA VAL A 23 -10.60 6.28 3.89
C VAL A 23 -10.15 5.79 5.28
N SER A 24 -10.84 4.77 5.81
CA SER A 24 -10.45 4.20 7.10
C SER A 24 -9.11 3.48 7.01
N LEU A 25 -8.32 3.56 8.08
CA LEU A 25 -7.04 2.85 8.18
C LEU A 25 -7.20 1.35 7.92
N GLU A 26 -8.31 0.76 8.36
CA GLU A 26 -8.60 -0.66 8.11
C GLU A 26 -8.74 -0.99 6.62
N LYS A 27 -9.36 -0.12 5.82
CA LYS A 27 -9.47 -0.33 4.37
C LYS A 27 -8.13 -0.17 3.67
N ILE A 28 -7.32 0.80 4.10
CA ILE A 28 -5.97 1.02 3.56
C ILE A 28 -5.09 -0.18 3.89
N GLU A 29 -5.11 -0.63 5.14
CA GLU A 29 -4.38 -1.82 5.60
C GLU A 29 -4.81 -3.08 4.84
N LYS A 30 -6.13 -3.30 4.66
CA LYS A 30 -6.66 -4.43 3.87
C LYS A 30 -6.17 -4.37 2.42
N ALA A 31 -6.26 -3.21 1.77
CA ALA A 31 -5.82 -3.04 0.38
C ALA A 31 -4.31 -3.31 0.24
N ALA A 32 -3.49 -2.78 1.16
CA ALA A 32 -2.05 -3.04 1.16
C ALA A 32 -1.74 -4.54 1.30
N ILE A 33 -2.41 -5.23 2.23
CA ILE A 33 -2.23 -6.67 2.43
C ILE A 33 -2.59 -7.48 1.18
N ILE A 34 -3.73 -7.18 0.54
CA ILE A 34 -4.17 -7.92 -0.64
C ILE A 34 -3.24 -7.67 -1.83
N ASN A 35 -2.90 -6.41 -2.12
CA ASN A 35 -2.03 -6.07 -3.24
C ASN A 35 -0.66 -6.74 -3.12
N THR A 36 -0.05 -6.69 -1.92
CA THR A 36 1.25 -7.34 -1.70
C THR A 36 1.16 -8.86 -1.73
N LEU A 37 0.01 -9.44 -1.33
CA LEU A 37 -0.21 -10.89 -1.44
C LEU A 37 -0.35 -11.33 -2.89
N GLU A 38 -1.02 -10.54 -3.73
CA GLU A 38 -1.14 -10.80 -5.17
C GLU A 38 0.22 -10.69 -5.88
N GLU A 39 1.01 -9.67 -5.56
CA GLU A 39 2.36 -9.49 -6.09
C GLU A 39 3.30 -10.64 -5.70
N ASN A 40 3.13 -11.18 -4.49
CA ASN A 40 3.88 -12.33 -3.99
C ASN A 40 3.24 -13.70 -4.32
N GLU A 41 2.28 -13.75 -5.25
CA GLU A 41 1.62 -15.00 -5.69
C GLU A 41 1.03 -15.85 -4.53
N GLY A 42 0.56 -15.18 -3.49
CA GLY A 42 0.00 -15.83 -2.29
C GLY A 42 1.04 -16.22 -1.22
N ASN A 43 2.32 -15.91 -1.41
CA ASN A 43 3.36 -16.21 -0.41
C ASN A 43 3.24 -15.31 0.82
N LYS A 44 2.63 -15.87 1.87
CA LYS A 44 2.37 -15.19 3.15
C LYS A 44 3.63 -14.81 3.91
N LYS A 45 4.74 -15.55 3.73
CA LYS A 45 6.01 -15.24 4.42
C LYS A 45 6.66 -14.00 3.81
N GLU A 46 6.75 -13.95 2.48
CA GLU A 46 7.28 -12.80 1.74
C GLU A 46 6.38 -11.57 1.93
N THR A 47 5.06 -11.75 1.83
CA THR A 47 4.09 -10.66 2.08
C THR A 47 4.25 -10.02 3.46
N ALA A 48 4.42 -10.84 4.51
CA ALA A 48 4.62 -10.32 5.86
C ALA A 48 5.95 -9.57 5.99
N GLN A 49 7.00 -10.06 5.32
CA GLN A 49 8.32 -9.43 5.30
C GLN A 49 8.28 -8.06 4.60
N ASP A 50 7.64 -7.99 3.43
CA ASP A 50 7.53 -6.76 2.63
C ASP A 50 6.71 -5.69 3.36
N LEU A 51 5.63 -6.10 4.03
CA LEU A 51 4.80 -5.21 4.84
C LEU A 51 5.42 -4.88 6.21
N GLY A 52 6.56 -5.48 6.56
CA GLY A 52 7.24 -5.25 7.85
C GLY A 52 6.45 -5.73 9.07
N ILE A 53 5.61 -6.76 8.93
CA ILE A 53 4.80 -7.32 10.01
C ILE A 53 5.16 -8.78 10.28
N SER A 54 4.76 -9.29 11.45
CA SER A 54 4.91 -10.73 11.72
C SER A 54 3.93 -11.55 10.88
N ILE A 55 4.31 -12.77 10.50
CA ILE A 55 3.43 -13.74 9.82
C ILE A 55 2.14 -13.95 10.63
N LYS A 56 2.23 -14.02 11.96
CA LYS A 56 1.06 -14.13 12.86
C LYS A 56 0.12 -12.93 12.72
N THR A 57 0.66 -11.71 12.65
CA THR A 57 -0.13 -10.50 12.42
C THR A 57 -0.85 -10.58 11.07
N LEU A 58 -0.15 -10.97 10.00
CA LEU A 58 -0.75 -11.14 8.68
C LEU A 58 -1.94 -12.12 8.72
N TYR A 59 -1.76 -13.29 9.34
CA TYR A 59 -2.86 -14.26 9.48
C TYR A 59 -4.05 -13.69 10.24
N ASN A 60 -3.83 -13.02 11.37
CA ASN A 60 -4.90 -12.40 12.16
C ASN A 60 -5.68 -11.33 11.35
N LYS A 61 -4.97 -10.56 10.51
CA LYS A 61 -5.60 -9.55 9.64
C LYS A 61 -6.40 -10.20 8.53
N LEU A 62 -5.85 -11.23 7.88
CA LEU A 62 -6.58 -11.99 6.86
C LEU A 62 -7.84 -12.62 7.42
N ASP A 63 -7.77 -13.26 8.58
CA ASP A 63 -8.91 -13.87 9.27
C ASP A 63 -10.01 -12.83 9.54
N LYS A 64 -9.65 -11.70 10.15
CA LYS A 64 -10.56 -10.57 10.41
C LYS A 64 -11.27 -10.04 9.15
N TYR A 65 -10.65 -10.18 7.98
CA TYR A 65 -11.22 -9.66 6.72
C TYR A 65 -11.98 -10.69 5.89
N GLN A 66 -11.93 -11.96 6.27
CA GLN A 66 -12.65 -13.08 5.66
C GLN A 66 -13.96 -13.41 6.41
N GLU A 67 -14.13 -12.91 7.64
CA GLU A 67 -15.42 -12.83 8.34
C GLU A 67 -16.35 -11.76 7.74
#